data_AF-A0A958E3U2-F1
#
_entry.id   AF-A0A958E3U2-F1
#
_cell.length_a   1.000
_cell.length_b   1.000
_cell.length_c   1.000
_cell.angle_alpha   90.00
_cell.angle_beta   90.00
_cell.angle_gamma   90.00
#
_symmetry.space_group_name_H-M   'P 1'
#
loop_
_entity.id
_entity.type
_entity.pdbx_description
1 polymer ?
#
loop_
_entity_poly.entity_id
_entity_poly.type
_entity_poly.pdbx_seq_one_letter_code
_entity_poly.pdbx_strand_id
1 'polypeptide(L)'
;NSVEERVPFLDLDLVKFGFTIPAKQKMRFNETKALMRKALQPHLPEKILRKKKWGFTFNPFLQYQKDLKTTAERILTRERIERDGIFNYDYIRAIFDAPPRPRMRWHYNFIWVLMGFYIWKQMYIDSNAFTERQFELEQFFE
;
A
#
# COMPACT_ATOMS: atom_id res chain seq x y z
N ASN A 1 20.03 -8.05 -9.92
CA ASN A 1 19.65 -9.34 -9.31
C ASN A 1 18.97 -10.21 -10.36
N SER A 2 19.73 -11.08 -11.03
CA SER A 2 19.23 -12.00 -12.06
C SER A 2 18.56 -13.22 -11.41
N VAL A 3 17.34 -13.03 -10.89
CA VAL A 3 16.56 -14.09 -10.22
C VAL A 3 15.25 -14.30 -10.98
N GLU A 4 14.94 -15.55 -11.29
CA GLU A 4 13.65 -15.94 -11.89
C GLU A 4 12.57 -16.03 -10.80
N GLU A 5 11.49 -15.26 -10.94
CA GLU A 5 10.31 -15.33 -10.07
C GLU A 5 9.22 -16.19 -10.71
N ARG A 6 8.70 -17.17 -9.96
CA ARG A 6 7.55 -17.99 -10.38
C ARG A 6 6.36 -17.75 -9.46
N VAL A 7 5.17 -17.72 -10.05
CA VAL A 7 3.89 -17.45 -9.37
C VAL A 7 2.91 -18.60 -9.55
N PRO A 8 3.05 -19.73 -8.83
CA PRO A 8 2.30 -20.97 -9.08
C PRO A 8 0.78 -20.84 -9.06
N PHE A 9 0.23 -19.87 -8.33
CA PHE A 9 -1.22 -19.62 -8.32
C PHE A 9 -1.79 -19.09 -9.65
N LEU A 10 -0.93 -18.64 -10.56
CA LEU A 10 -1.30 -18.21 -11.91
C LEU A 10 -1.03 -19.29 -12.97
N ASP A 11 -0.75 -20.53 -12.55
CA ASP A 11 -0.73 -21.66 -13.47
C ASP A 11 -2.06 -21.75 -14.25
N LEU A 12 -1.95 -21.99 -15.56
CA LEU A 12 -3.09 -21.88 -16.47
C LEU A 12 -4.19 -22.91 -16.13
N ASP A 13 -3.81 -24.12 -15.76
CA ASP A 13 -4.76 -25.19 -15.46
C ASP A 13 -5.44 -24.94 -14.12
N LEU A 14 -4.69 -24.47 -13.12
CA LEU A 14 -5.25 -24.05 -11.84
C LEU A 14 -6.22 -22.88 -11.99
N VAL A 15 -5.90 -21.88 -12.83
CA VAL A 15 -6.76 -20.73 -13.09
C VAL A 15 -8.04 -21.18 -13.80
N LYS A 16 -7.94 -21.99 -14.85
CA LYS A 16 -9.11 -22.55 -15.57
C LYS A 16 -10.02 -23.33 -14.63
N PHE A 17 -9.47 -24.23 -13.81
CA PHE A 17 -10.24 -24.93 -12.79
C PHE A 17 -10.85 -23.96 -11.76
N GLY A 18 -10.07 -22.97 -11.33
CA GLY A 18 -10.52 -21.88 -10.49
C GLY A 18 -11.79 -21.22 -11.02
N PHE A 19 -11.87 -20.95 -12.31
CA PHE A 19 -13.04 -20.30 -12.93
C PHE A 19 -14.30 -21.17 -12.98
N THR A 20 -14.20 -22.50 -12.95
CA THR A 20 -15.38 -23.38 -12.94
C THR A 20 -16.05 -23.48 -11.57
N ILE A 21 -15.34 -23.13 -10.49
CA ILE A 21 -15.85 -23.24 -9.12
C ILE A 21 -16.87 -22.12 -8.81
N PRO A 22 -18.06 -22.45 -8.28
CA PRO A 22 -19.05 -21.45 -7.85
C PRO A 22 -18.51 -20.48 -6.79
N ALA A 23 -18.83 -19.18 -6.92
CA ALA A 23 -18.34 -18.14 -6.02
C ALA A 23 -18.62 -18.43 -4.53
N LYS A 24 -19.80 -18.99 -4.22
CA LYS A 24 -20.22 -19.41 -2.86
C LYS A 24 -19.33 -20.48 -2.21
N GLN A 25 -18.52 -21.20 -3.00
CA GLN A 25 -17.55 -22.16 -2.48
C GLN A 25 -16.18 -21.49 -2.23
N LYS A 26 -15.81 -20.50 -3.05
CA LYS A 26 -14.58 -19.71 -2.88
C LYS A 26 -14.65 -18.79 -1.65
N MET A 27 -15.83 -18.22 -1.42
CA MET A 27 -16.14 -17.32 -0.31
C MET A 27 -17.39 -17.82 0.40
N ARG A 28 -17.29 -18.04 1.71
CA ARG A 28 -18.40 -18.54 2.53
C ARG A 28 -18.64 -17.58 3.68
N PHE A 29 -19.81 -16.94 3.72
CA PHE A 29 -20.11 -15.85 4.65
C PHE A 29 -18.99 -14.78 4.62
N ASN A 30 -18.39 -14.46 5.78
CA ASN A 30 -17.28 -13.53 5.91
C ASN A 30 -15.89 -14.18 5.79
N GLU A 31 -15.82 -15.45 5.35
CA GLU A 31 -14.55 -16.16 5.16
C GLU A 31 -14.10 -16.14 3.71
N THR A 32 -13.00 -15.42 3.45
CA THR A 32 -12.30 -15.44 2.16
C THR A 32 -11.47 -16.71 2.03
N LYS A 33 -11.36 -17.24 0.79
CA LYS A 33 -10.52 -18.40 0.44
C LYS A 33 -10.96 -19.69 1.16
N ALA A 34 -12.26 -19.86 1.41
CA ALA A 34 -12.79 -20.97 2.21
C ALA A 34 -12.42 -22.34 1.63
N LEU A 35 -12.69 -22.56 0.33
CA LEU A 35 -12.31 -23.81 -0.34
C LEU A 35 -10.80 -24.06 -0.31
N MET A 36 -9.99 -23.03 -0.55
CA MET A 36 -8.52 -23.14 -0.55
C MET A 36 -8.00 -23.49 0.85
N ARG A 37 -8.52 -22.85 1.91
CA ARG A 37 -8.17 -23.18 3.30
C ARG A 37 -8.52 -24.63 3.62
N LYS A 38 -9.71 -25.09 3.20
CA LYS A 38 -10.12 -26.49 3.37
C LYS A 38 -9.20 -27.46 2.64
N ALA A 39 -8.84 -27.17 1.38
CA ALA A 39 -7.92 -28.00 0.59
C ALA A 39 -6.52 -28.09 1.22
N LEU A 40 -6.07 -27.04 1.92
CA LEU A 40 -4.76 -26.98 2.57
C LEU A 40 -4.75 -27.49 4.02
N GLN A 41 -5.89 -27.90 4.58
CA GLN A 41 -5.99 -28.44 5.95
C GLN A 41 -4.99 -29.55 6.27
N PRO A 42 -4.73 -30.52 5.37
CA PRO A 42 -3.76 -31.58 5.64
C PRO A 42 -2.29 -31.11 5.65
N HIS A 43 -2.01 -29.91 5.11
CA HIS A 43 -0.65 -29.44 4.85
C HIS A 43 -0.21 -28.30 5.77
N LEU A 44 -1.14 -27.59 6.40
CA LEU A 44 -0.86 -26.39 7.18
C LEU A 44 -1.47 -26.48 8.58
N PRO A 45 -0.78 -25.93 9.61
CA PRO A 45 -1.33 -25.90 10.96
C PRO A 45 -2.53 -24.93 11.05
N GLU A 46 -3.45 -25.22 11.97
CA GLU A 46 -4.70 -24.47 12.14
C GLU A 46 -4.49 -22.96 12.35
N LYS A 47 -3.40 -22.58 13.05
CA LYS A 47 -3.03 -21.17 13.25
C LYS A 47 -2.83 -20.41 11.93
N ILE A 48 -2.24 -21.05 10.92
CA ILE A 48 -2.01 -20.45 9.59
C ILE A 48 -3.32 -20.41 8.81
N LEU A 49 -4.11 -21.49 8.90
CA LEU A 49 -5.41 -21.61 8.24
C LEU A 49 -6.48 -20.65 8.80
N ARG A 50 -6.33 -20.15 10.03
CA ARG A 50 -7.21 -19.12 10.60
C ARG A 50 -6.69 -17.69 10.47
N LYS A 51 -5.47 -17.51 9.96
CA LYS A 51 -4.87 -16.17 9.83
C LYS A 51 -5.73 -15.29 8.91
N LYS A 52 -6.07 -14.09 9.40
CA LYS A 52 -6.76 -13.07 8.60
C LYS A 52 -5.89 -12.68 7.39
N LYS A 53 -6.53 -12.39 6.27
CA LYS A 53 -5.84 -11.90 5.07
C LYS A 53 -5.06 -10.64 5.45
N TRP A 54 -3.76 -10.68 5.19
CA TRP A 54 -2.86 -9.56 5.32
C TRP A 54 -2.23 -9.35 3.94
N GLY A 55 -2.29 -8.14 3.40
CA GLY A 55 -1.62 -7.83 2.14
C GLY A 55 -0.11 -7.79 2.34
N PHE A 56 0.65 -7.78 1.25
CA PHE A 56 2.06 -7.44 1.29
C PHE A 56 2.19 -5.91 1.44
N THR A 57 1.87 -5.42 2.63
CA THR A 57 1.97 -3.99 2.95
C THR A 57 3.01 -3.81 4.04
N PHE A 58 3.80 -2.76 3.94
CA PHE A 58 4.54 -2.26 5.09
C PHE A 58 3.55 -1.90 6.21
N ASN A 59 4.01 -1.86 7.45
CA ASN A 59 3.17 -1.44 8.57
C ASN A 59 3.18 0.10 8.63
N PRO A 60 2.10 0.79 8.23
CA PRO A 60 2.14 2.24 8.10
C PRO A 60 2.31 2.93 9.44
N PHE A 61 1.84 2.33 10.54
CA PHE A 61 2.04 2.87 11.87
C PHE A 61 3.51 2.82 12.31
N LEU A 62 4.19 1.68 12.10
CA LEU A 62 5.61 1.57 12.45
C LEU A 62 6.47 2.52 11.60
N GLN A 63 6.17 2.63 10.31
CA GLN A 63 6.90 3.56 9.44
C GLN A 63 6.63 5.02 9.82
N TYR A 64 5.37 5.36 10.15
CA TYR A 64 4.98 6.68 10.61
C TYR A 64 5.73 7.11 11.86
N GLN A 65 5.93 6.19 12.81
CA GLN A 65 6.73 6.46 14.01
C GLN A 65 8.23 6.56 13.74
N LYS A 66 8.72 5.91 12.67
CA LYS A 66 10.14 5.88 12.33
C LYS A 66 10.58 7.16 11.62
N ASP A 67 10.06 7.40 10.42
CA ASP A 67 10.56 8.45 9.52
C ASP A 67 9.47 9.05 8.60
N LEU A 68 8.38 8.32 8.33
CA LEU A 68 7.36 8.75 7.37
C LEU A 68 6.72 10.08 7.79
N LYS A 69 6.46 10.33 9.09
CA LYS A 69 5.91 11.62 9.52
C LYS A 69 6.85 12.76 9.12
N THR A 70 8.10 12.70 9.56
CA THR A 70 9.10 13.76 9.35
C THR A 70 9.40 13.99 7.86
N THR A 71 9.40 12.93 7.06
CA THR A 71 9.58 13.05 5.60
C THR A 71 8.34 13.64 4.93
N ALA A 72 7.15 13.21 5.33
CA ALA A 72 5.92 13.72 4.75
C ALA A 72 5.65 15.19 5.12
N GLU A 73 6.02 15.65 6.32
CA GLU A 73 5.87 17.06 6.73
C GLU A 73 6.70 18.02 5.86
N ARG A 74 7.84 17.57 5.32
CA ARG A 74 8.67 18.37 4.40
C ARG A 74 8.05 18.50 3.02
N ILE A 75 7.40 17.43 2.53
CA ILE A 75 6.83 17.39 1.18
C ILE A 75 5.42 17.99 1.15
N LEU A 76 4.59 17.64 2.12
CA LEU A 76 3.16 17.97 2.18
C LEU A 76 2.95 19.29 2.91
N THR A 77 3.52 20.38 2.38
CA THR A 77 3.38 21.74 2.95
C THR A 77 2.04 22.37 2.61
N ARG A 78 1.59 23.35 3.40
CA ARG A 78 0.31 24.03 3.17
C ARG A 78 0.26 24.64 1.77
N GLU A 79 1.32 25.35 1.42
CA GLU A 79 1.46 26.07 0.17
C GLU A 79 1.33 25.12 -1.02
N ARG A 80 2.00 23.96 -0.95
CA ARG A 80 1.98 22.96 -2.03
C ARG A 80 0.61 22.30 -2.16
N ILE A 81 0.01 21.91 -1.04
CA ILE A 81 -1.32 21.28 -1.02
C ILE A 81 -2.39 22.23 -1.54
N GLU A 82 -2.41 23.47 -1.04
CA GLU A 82 -3.44 24.45 -1.39
C GLU A 82 -3.28 24.99 -2.82
N ARG A 83 -2.05 25.15 -3.31
CA ARG A 83 -1.77 25.54 -4.70
C ARG A 83 -2.38 24.55 -5.69
N ASP A 84 -2.27 23.25 -5.41
CA ASP A 84 -2.82 22.22 -6.28
C ASP A 84 -4.36 22.15 -6.16
N GLY A 85 -4.94 22.51 -5.01
CA GLY A 85 -6.39 22.60 -4.80
C GLY A 85 -7.12 21.24 -4.82
N ILE A 86 -6.38 20.12 -4.81
CA ILE A 86 -6.94 18.75 -4.90
C ILE A 86 -7.24 18.18 -3.51
N PHE A 87 -6.44 18.53 -2.51
CA PHE A 87 -6.49 17.93 -1.17
C PHE A 87 -6.71 18.97 -0.07
N ASN A 88 -7.31 18.54 1.04
CA ASN A 88 -7.52 19.38 2.21
C ASN A 88 -6.29 19.33 3.14
N TYR A 89 -5.57 20.45 3.23
CA TYR A 89 -4.39 20.54 4.09
C TYR A 89 -4.73 20.42 5.58
N ASP A 90 -5.84 20.97 6.05
CA ASP A 90 -6.20 20.92 7.47
C ASP A 90 -6.44 19.48 7.94
N TYR A 91 -6.98 18.61 7.08
CA TYR A 91 -7.07 17.18 7.36
C TYR A 91 -5.70 16.50 7.47
N ILE A 92 -4.78 16.84 6.57
CA ILE A 92 -3.40 16.33 6.59
C ILE A 92 -2.69 16.78 7.88
N ARG A 93 -2.83 18.07 8.24
CA ARG A 93 -2.30 18.65 9.47
C ARG A 93 -2.85 17.96 10.71
N ALA A 94 -4.16 17.69 10.75
CA ALA A 94 -4.78 16.95 11.85
C ALA A 94 -4.20 15.54 12.04
N ILE A 95 -3.78 14.86 10.96
CA ILE A 95 -3.08 13.57 11.05
C ILE A 95 -1.68 13.75 11.67
N PHE A 96 -0.95 14.80 11.25
CA PHE A 96 0.38 15.11 11.78
C PHE A 96 0.38 15.50 13.26
N ASP A 97 -0.63 16.25 13.69
CA ASP A 97 -0.78 16.70 15.09
C ASP A 97 -1.27 15.60 16.03
N ALA A 98 -1.98 14.61 15.52
CA ALA A 98 -2.49 13.52 16.33
C ALA A 98 -1.34 12.64 16.87
N PRO A 99 -1.36 12.27 18.17
CA PRO A 99 -0.42 11.31 18.72
C PRO A 99 -0.47 9.98 17.94
N PRO A 100 0.67 9.37 17.59
CA PRO A 100 0.69 8.13 16.82
C PRO A 100 -0.08 6.99 17.51
N ARG A 101 -1.02 6.34 16.81
CA ARG A 101 -1.80 5.20 17.33
C ARG A 101 -2.01 4.14 16.25
N PRO A 102 -1.95 2.83 16.57
CA PRO A 102 -2.15 1.76 15.58
C PRO A 102 -3.49 1.83 14.81
N ARG A 103 -4.54 2.35 15.46
CA ARG A 103 -5.87 2.53 14.85
C ARG A 103 -5.87 3.52 13.68
N MET A 104 -4.90 4.43 13.64
CA MET A 104 -4.76 5.43 12.58
C MET A 104 -3.95 4.94 11.37
N ARG A 105 -3.62 3.64 11.29
CA ARG A 105 -2.81 3.06 10.21
C ARG A 105 -3.26 3.45 8.80
N TRP A 106 -4.56 3.63 8.58
CA TRP A 106 -5.10 4.01 7.27
C TRP A 106 -4.82 5.47 6.93
N HIS A 107 -4.81 6.36 7.92
CA HIS A 107 -4.38 7.75 7.74
C HIS A 107 -2.88 7.81 7.43
N TYR A 108 -2.05 7.00 8.08
CA TYR A 108 -0.62 6.93 7.77
C TYR A 108 -0.35 6.35 6.39
N ASN A 109 -1.15 5.36 5.96
CA ASN A 109 -1.09 4.86 4.59
C ASN A 109 -1.52 5.93 3.58
N PHE A 110 -2.55 6.72 3.89
CA PHE A 110 -2.93 7.88 3.08
C PHE A 110 -1.79 8.89 2.96
N ILE A 111 -1.12 9.25 4.06
CA ILE A 111 0.07 10.12 4.04
C ILE A 111 1.17 9.55 3.13
N TRP A 112 1.44 8.24 3.20
CA TRP A 112 2.40 7.58 2.32
C TRP A 112 2.05 7.70 0.84
N VAL A 113 0.79 7.40 0.49
CA VAL A 113 0.31 7.49 -0.90
C VAL A 113 0.34 8.93 -1.39
N LEU A 114 -0.07 9.88 -0.55
CA LEU A 114 -0.09 11.29 -0.87
C LEU A 114 1.31 11.85 -1.09
N MET A 115 2.26 11.50 -0.24
CA MET A 115 3.68 11.83 -0.42
C MET A 115 4.20 11.31 -1.77
N GLY A 116 3.90 10.04 -2.10
CA GLY A 116 4.27 9.46 -3.39
C GLY A 116 3.63 10.18 -4.58
N PHE A 117 2.36 10.58 -4.46
CA PHE A 117 1.68 11.38 -5.47
C PHE A 117 2.38 12.72 -5.71
N TYR A 118 2.78 13.44 -4.66
CA TYR A 118 3.43 14.74 -4.82
C TYR A 118 4.85 14.63 -5.40
N ILE A 119 5.61 13.61 -5.01
CA ILE A 119 6.91 13.30 -5.64
C ILE A 119 6.71 13.01 -7.12
N TRP A 120 5.78 12.12 -7.45
CA TRP A 120 5.44 11.79 -8.84
C TRP A 120 4.99 13.03 -9.62
N LYS A 121 4.08 13.83 -9.09
CA LYS A 121 3.61 15.05 -9.76
C LYS A 121 4.77 16.00 -10.04
N GLN A 122 5.69 16.18 -9.10
CA GLN A 122 6.86 17.03 -9.32
C GLN A 122 7.76 16.49 -10.44
N MET A 123 7.98 15.17 -10.49
CA MET A 123 8.82 14.54 -11.51
C MET A 123 8.23 14.58 -12.92
N TYR A 124 6.90 14.45 -13.04
CA TYR A 124 6.24 14.17 -14.32
C TYR A 124 5.30 15.28 -14.82
N ILE A 125 4.86 16.19 -13.95
CA ILE A 125 3.90 17.25 -14.29
C ILE A 125 4.54 18.63 -14.10
N ASP A 126 5.16 18.87 -12.94
CA ASP A 126 5.70 20.20 -12.61
C ASP A 126 7.14 20.41 -13.15
N SER A 127 7.80 19.36 -13.64
CA SER A 127 9.17 19.44 -14.19
C SER A 127 9.37 18.53 -15.41
N ASN A 128 10.46 18.78 -16.15
CA ASN A 128 10.95 17.92 -17.23
C ASN A 128 11.98 16.87 -16.75
N ALA A 129 12.17 16.73 -15.43
CA ALA A 129 13.25 15.92 -14.83
C ALA A 129 13.25 14.46 -15.28
N PHE A 130 12.06 13.89 -15.51
CA PHE A 130 11.94 12.54 -16.05
C PHE A 130 12.49 12.41 -17.48
N THR A 131 12.22 13.40 -18.34
CA THR A 131 12.70 13.42 -19.73
C THR A 131 14.21 13.59 -19.79
N GLU A 132 14.77 14.39 -18.90
CA GLU A 132 16.20 14.70 -18.86
C GLU A 132 17.03 13.63 -18.11
N ARG A 133 16.37 12.67 -17.44
CA ARG A 133 16.97 11.62 -16.58
C ARG A 133 17.91 12.18 -15.50
N GLN A 134 17.72 13.43 -15.12
CA GLN A 134 18.42 14.05 -14.00
C GLN A 134 17.47 14.07 -12.82
N PHE A 135 17.63 13.12 -11.90
CA PHE A 135 16.87 13.14 -10.65
C PHE A 135 17.74 12.59 -9.52
N GLU A 136 18.08 13.46 -8.57
CA GLU A 136 18.52 13.04 -7.24
C GLU A 136 17.28 13.01 -6.36
N LEU A 137 16.96 11.87 -5.76
CA LEU A 137 15.74 11.70 -4.97
C LEU A 137 15.71 12.68 -3.79
N GLU A 138 16.88 13.01 -3.26
CA GLU A 138 17.18 13.99 -2.23
C GLU A 138 16.53 15.35 -2.50
N GLN A 139 16.52 15.80 -3.77
CA GLN A 139 15.94 17.09 -4.17
C GLN A 139 14.42 17.17 -4.01
N PHE A 140 13.74 16.02 -3.87
CA PHE A 140 12.30 15.96 -3.64
C PHE A 140 11.94 15.89 -2.15
N PHE A 141 12.94 15.84 -1.27
CA PHE A 141 12.79 15.79 0.20
C PHE A 141 13.24 17.08 0.91
N GLU A 142 13.76 18.06 0.18
CA GLU A 142 14.16 19.41 0.63
C GLU A 142 13.07 20.44 0.31
#